data_AF-B3EJI8-F1
#
_entry.id   AF-B3EJI8-F1
#
_cell.length_a   1.000
_cell.length_b   1.000
_cell.length_c   1.000
_cell.angle_alpha   90.00
_cell.angle_beta   90.00
_cell.angle_gamma   90.00
#
_symmetry.space_group_name_H-M   'P 1'
#
loop_
_entity.id
_entity.type
_entity.pdbx_description
1 polymer ?
#
loop_
_entity_poly.entity_id
_entity_poly.type
_entity_poly.pdbx_seq_one_letter_code
_entity_poly.pdbx_strand_id
1 'polypeptide(L)'
;MSQKFTRRDFSKLVMAGAAGSTLSLFGGAKPLFANQKHVVVVGGGFGGASAAKYIKKLDSSIAVTLVEPLTTYYTCPFSNWVLGGLKEMKDIAQTYDVLKNTHGVEVIHDTATEIDAANHSVTLKGGKVLKYDRLVVSPGIDFDYDAIEGYSEEVANTVMPHAYKAGPQTELLAKQLQEMKDGDNVIICPPGNPFRCPPGPYERASLVANYLKKNKPNSKVIILDTKEKFSKQGLFTKGWERLYGDLIEWRAGSAGGKIVSVDPANMTVQTANGPVKGGVINVIPPQKVGKIALDAGLTNESGWCPVNPITFESTIHPGIHVIGDASIAGAMPKSGFAASSQGKVTAASIVRLMQGMVPAPPSLVNTCYSLVGPGYGISVAAVYKLTSDGIVSIKGAGGLTPMDADDDQLSEEATYARGWYNNIAQDIWG
;
A
#
# COMPACT_ATOMS: atom_id res chain seq x y z
N MET A 1 82.81 9.03 -24.13
CA MET A 1 82.14 9.18 -25.44
C MET A 1 80.94 8.26 -25.46
N SER A 2 79.75 8.81 -25.29
CA SER A 2 78.48 8.08 -25.15
C SER A 2 77.54 8.55 -26.25
N GLN A 3 77.20 7.67 -27.19
CA GLN A 3 76.27 7.97 -28.27
C GLN A 3 74.84 7.64 -27.87
N LYS A 4 73.98 8.64 -28.05
CA LYS A 4 72.53 8.64 -27.84
C LYS A 4 71.84 7.86 -28.96
N PHE A 5 71.02 6.87 -28.62
CA PHE A 5 69.97 6.37 -29.51
C PHE A 5 68.75 7.27 -29.41
N THR A 6 68.32 7.87 -30.52
CA THR A 6 67.10 8.69 -30.60
C THR A 6 66.00 7.97 -31.38
N ARG A 7 64.77 8.12 -30.85
CA ARG A 7 63.39 7.79 -31.25
C ARG A 7 62.99 7.48 -32.72
N ARG A 8 63.88 7.33 -33.69
CA ARG A 8 63.54 7.08 -35.11
C ARG A 8 63.89 5.68 -35.63
N ASP A 9 64.57 4.85 -34.83
CA ASP A 9 64.97 3.49 -35.21
C ASP A 9 64.06 2.37 -34.64
N PHE A 10 63.02 2.72 -33.88
CA PHE A 10 62.13 1.74 -33.25
C PHE A 10 60.92 1.34 -34.11
N SER A 11 60.75 1.93 -35.30
CA SER A 11 59.53 1.77 -36.11
C SER A 11 59.69 0.83 -37.33
N LYS A 12 60.76 0.03 -37.41
CA LYS A 12 61.06 -0.78 -38.62
C LYS A 12 61.36 -2.27 -38.42
N LEU A 13 61.11 -2.84 -37.25
CA LEU A 13 61.14 -4.28 -37.00
C LEU A 13 60.03 -4.52 -35.97
N VAL A 14 58.85 -5.05 -36.29
CA VAL A 14 58.61 -6.47 -36.52
C VAL A 14 57.25 -6.59 -37.21
N MET A 15 57.27 -6.96 -38.49
CA MET A 15 56.11 -7.51 -39.20
C MET A 15 56.64 -8.63 -40.10
N ALA A 16 56.71 -9.86 -39.56
CA ALA A 16 56.69 -11.15 -40.27
C ALA A 16 57.17 -12.27 -39.32
N GLY A 17 56.32 -13.25 -39.03
CA GLY A 17 56.71 -14.48 -38.33
C GLY A 17 55.53 -15.18 -37.66
N ALA A 18 54.80 -15.99 -38.44
CA ALA A 18 53.84 -16.97 -37.93
C ALA A 18 54.56 -18.24 -37.46
N ALA A 19 53.88 -18.99 -36.57
CA ALA A 19 54.15 -20.34 -36.05
C ALA A 19 54.95 -20.45 -34.73
N GLY A 20 54.23 -20.74 -33.64
CA GLY A 20 54.80 -21.09 -32.34
C GLY A 20 53.74 -21.12 -31.24
N SER A 21 52.99 -22.20 -31.15
CA SER A 21 51.98 -22.51 -30.14
C SER A 21 52.53 -22.53 -28.71
N THR A 22 51.98 -21.71 -27.81
CA THR A 22 51.87 -22.00 -26.38
C THR A 22 50.50 -21.57 -25.86
N LEU A 23 49.86 -22.50 -25.16
CA LEU A 23 48.61 -22.31 -24.44
C LEU A 23 48.68 -21.07 -23.55
N SER A 24 47.68 -20.20 -23.69
CA SER A 24 47.21 -19.38 -22.57
C SER A 24 45.70 -19.31 -22.69
N LEU A 25 45.07 -20.29 -22.02
CA LEU A 25 43.67 -20.27 -21.63
C LEU A 25 43.42 -19.09 -20.68
N PHE A 26 43.42 -17.88 -21.22
CA PHE A 26 42.67 -16.79 -20.62
C PHE A 26 41.42 -16.63 -21.48
N GLY A 27 40.41 -17.43 -21.14
CA GLY A 27 39.04 -17.08 -21.43
C GLY A 27 38.79 -15.72 -20.80
N GLY A 28 39.01 -14.66 -21.58
CA GLY A 28 38.50 -13.35 -21.26
C GLY A 28 37.00 -13.53 -21.16
N ALA A 29 36.49 -13.52 -19.92
CA ALA A 29 35.09 -13.32 -19.69
C ALA A 29 34.70 -12.10 -20.51
N LYS A 30 33.87 -12.29 -21.54
CA LYS A 30 33.08 -11.17 -22.04
C LYS A 30 32.41 -10.58 -20.79
N PRO A 31 32.43 -9.25 -20.58
CA PRO A 31 31.63 -8.65 -19.52
C PRO A 31 30.18 -8.80 -19.95
N LEU A 32 29.63 -10.00 -19.77
CA LEU A 32 28.21 -10.24 -19.80
C LEU A 32 27.70 -9.50 -18.56
N PHE A 33 26.93 -8.43 -18.80
CA PHE A 33 26.21 -7.64 -17.80
C PHE A 33 26.92 -6.43 -17.13
N ALA A 34 27.79 -5.72 -17.84
CA ALA A 34 28.22 -4.38 -17.38
C ALA A 34 27.29 -3.21 -17.82
N ASN A 35 26.06 -3.48 -18.30
CA ASN A 35 25.19 -2.42 -18.83
C ASN A 35 23.68 -2.71 -18.75
N GLN A 36 23.25 -3.64 -17.90
CA GLN A 36 21.82 -3.92 -17.73
C GLN A 36 21.21 -2.85 -16.82
N LYS A 37 20.20 -2.12 -17.31
CA LYS A 37 19.49 -1.14 -16.49
C LYS A 37 18.81 -1.83 -15.32
N HIS A 38 18.86 -1.21 -14.14
CA HIS A 38 18.40 -1.79 -12.90
C HIS A 38 17.41 -0.88 -12.17
N VAL A 39 16.25 -1.44 -11.84
CA VAL A 39 15.25 -0.82 -10.96
C VAL A 39 15.19 -1.58 -9.65
N VAL A 40 15.33 -0.86 -8.55
CA VAL A 40 15.02 -1.38 -7.21
C VAL A 40 13.62 -0.92 -6.83
N VAL A 41 12.85 -1.81 -6.19
CA VAL A 41 11.51 -1.52 -5.67
C VAL A 41 11.50 -1.84 -4.18
N VAL A 42 11.10 -0.90 -3.33
CA VAL A 42 10.98 -1.06 -1.88
C VAL A 42 9.51 -1.15 -1.50
N GLY A 43 9.10 -2.32 -0.99
CA GLY A 43 7.73 -2.65 -0.57
C GLY A 43 6.95 -3.46 -1.61
N GLY A 44 6.53 -4.68 -1.24
CA GLY A 44 5.83 -5.65 -2.09
C GLY A 44 4.30 -5.59 -2.05
N GLY A 45 3.72 -4.50 -1.52
CA GLY A 45 2.28 -4.29 -1.51
C GLY A 45 1.69 -3.89 -2.87
N PHE A 46 0.42 -3.44 -2.86
CA PHE A 46 -0.34 -3.08 -4.06
C PHE A 46 0.43 -2.21 -5.07
N GLY A 47 1.17 -1.20 -4.61
CA GLY A 47 1.95 -0.31 -5.47
C GLY A 47 3.21 -0.97 -6.02
N GLY A 48 4.13 -1.37 -5.14
CA GLY A 48 5.45 -1.87 -5.55
C GLY A 48 5.39 -3.20 -6.31
N ALA A 49 4.53 -4.15 -5.93
CA ALA A 49 4.36 -5.38 -6.70
C ALA A 49 3.79 -5.11 -8.10
N SER A 50 2.83 -4.18 -8.22
CA SER A 50 2.34 -3.72 -9.54
C SER A 50 3.47 -3.12 -10.36
N ALA A 51 4.26 -2.21 -9.78
CA ALA A 51 5.35 -1.55 -10.48
C ALA A 51 6.40 -2.58 -10.95
N ALA A 52 6.84 -3.48 -10.07
CA ALA A 52 7.83 -4.52 -10.38
C ALA A 52 7.36 -5.41 -11.54
N LYS A 53 6.12 -5.92 -11.49
CA LYS A 53 5.53 -6.74 -12.55
C LYS A 53 5.45 -5.99 -13.87
N TYR A 54 4.93 -4.77 -13.85
CA TYR A 54 4.68 -4.02 -15.07
C TYR A 54 5.97 -3.48 -15.72
N ILE A 55 7.02 -3.19 -14.94
CA ILE A 55 8.35 -2.89 -15.51
C ILE A 55 8.84 -4.10 -16.33
N LYS A 56 8.82 -5.31 -15.75
CA LYS A 56 9.23 -6.54 -16.45
C LYS A 56 8.34 -6.87 -17.66
N LYS A 57 7.04 -6.61 -17.58
CA LYS A 57 6.10 -6.81 -18.71
C LYS A 57 6.34 -5.84 -19.86
N LEU A 58 6.71 -4.59 -19.57
CA LEU A 58 6.89 -3.54 -20.56
C LEU A 58 8.29 -3.57 -21.18
N ASP A 59 9.32 -3.94 -20.41
CA ASP A 59 10.68 -4.15 -20.90
C ASP A 59 11.38 -5.22 -20.06
N SER A 60 11.41 -6.44 -20.60
CA SER A 60 12.00 -7.60 -19.92
C SER A 60 13.52 -7.53 -19.79
N SER A 61 14.19 -6.60 -20.49
CA SER A 61 15.64 -6.40 -20.39
C SER A 61 16.06 -5.66 -19.13
N ILE A 62 15.15 -4.93 -18.48
CA ILE A 62 15.41 -4.26 -17.20
C ILE A 62 15.52 -5.30 -16.09
N ALA A 63 16.62 -5.23 -15.32
CA ALA A 63 16.74 -5.95 -14.06
C ALA A 63 15.83 -5.29 -13.02
N VAL A 64 15.05 -6.09 -12.29
CA VAL A 64 14.15 -5.58 -11.24
C VAL A 64 14.39 -6.36 -9.97
N THR A 65 14.74 -5.66 -8.89
CA THR A 65 14.87 -6.23 -7.55
C THR A 65 13.80 -5.64 -6.64
N LEU A 66 12.90 -6.48 -6.12
CA LEU A 66 11.88 -6.12 -5.14
C LEU A 66 12.36 -6.49 -3.74
N VAL A 67 12.42 -5.51 -2.84
CA VAL A 67 12.78 -5.66 -1.44
C VAL A 67 11.52 -5.61 -0.59
N GLU A 68 11.22 -6.70 0.11
CA GLU A 68 10.03 -6.84 0.93
C GLU A 68 10.26 -7.83 2.09
N PRO A 69 10.17 -7.39 3.35
CA PRO A 69 10.48 -8.26 4.49
C PRO A 69 9.51 -9.45 4.64
N LEU A 70 8.24 -9.32 4.23
CA LEU A 70 7.25 -10.37 4.39
C LEU A 70 7.35 -11.41 3.26
N THR A 71 7.39 -12.69 3.62
CA THR A 71 7.28 -13.80 2.65
C THR A 71 5.85 -14.00 2.16
N THR A 72 4.87 -13.60 2.98
CA THR A 72 3.43 -13.62 2.65
C THR A 72 2.85 -12.24 2.90
N TYR A 73 2.23 -11.66 1.87
CA TYR A 73 1.52 -10.40 1.98
C TYR A 73 0.05 -10.64 2.29
N TYR A 74 -0.41 -10.17 3.44
CA TYR A 74 -1.84 -10.18 3.77
C TYR A 74 -2.48 -8.88 3.31
N THR A 75 -3.50 -8.99 2.47
CA THR A 75 -4.22 -7.81 1.97
C THR A 75 -5.10 -7.23 3.09
N CYS A 76 -4.99 -5.91 3.30
CA CYS A 76 -5.91 -5.19 4.18
C CYS A 76 -7.31 -5.00 3.55
N PRO A 77 -7.45 -4.76 2.23
CA PRO A 77 -8.72 -5.00 1.56
C PRO A 77 -9.18 -6.43 1.84
N PHE A 78 -10.48 -6.62 2.10
CA PHE A 78 -11.08 -7.91 2.45
C PHE A 78 -10.69 -8.49 3.82
N SER A 79 -9.78 -7.87 4.59
CA SER A 79 -9.55 -8.31 5.99
C SER A 79 -10.78 -8.12 6.87
N ASN A 80 -11.62 -7.11 6.60
CA ASN A 80 -12.93 -6.96 7.26
C ASN A 80 -13.86 -8.15 7.00
N TRP A 81 -13.69 -8.86 5.88
CA TRP A 81 -14.48 -10.05 5.57
C TRP A 81 -14.04 -11.24 6.43
N VAL A 82 -12.76 -11.29 6.82
CA VAL A 82 -12.28 -12.22 7.84
C VAL A 82 -12.92 -11.90 9.19
N LEU A 83 -12.93 -10.62 9.60
CA LEU A 83 -13.58 -10.18 10.85
C LEU A 83 -15.09 -10.49 10.87
N GLY A 84 -15.74 -10.42 9.71
CA GLY A 84 -17.16 -10.76 9.54
C GLY A 84 -17.46 -12.25 9.36
N GLY A 85 -16.43 -13.12 9.40
CA GLY A 85 -16.57 -14.58 9.22
C GLY A 85 -16.93 -15.03 7.80
N LEU A 86 -16.65 -14.21 6.78
CA LEU A 86 -16.92 -14.50 5.36
C LEU A 86 -15.70 -15.03 4.59
N LYS A 87 -14.51 -14.89 5.18
CA LYS A 87 -13.23 -15.33 4.64
C LYS A 87 -12.31 -15.80 5.76
N GLU A 88 -11.27 -16.54 5.39
CA GLU A 88 -10.17 -16.90 6.26
C GLU A 88 -8.90 -16.09 5.90
N MET A 89 -7.92 -16.05 6.81
CA MET A 89 -6.66 -15.34 6.57
C MET A 89 -5.93 -15.84 5.31
N LYS A 90 -6.01 -17.14 5.00
CA LYS A 90 -5.43 -17.70 3.77
C LYS A 90 -6.06 -17.14 2.49
N ASP A 91 -7.32 -16.70 2.53
CA ASP A 91 -8.02 -16.15 1.35
C ASP A 91 -7.54 -14.73 1.02
N ILE A 92 -6.85 -14.09 1.97
CA ILE A 92 -6.26 -12.77 1.82
C ILE A 92 -4.72 -12.78 1.81
N ALA A 93 -4.12 -13.97 1.80
CA ALA A 93 -2.68 -14.17 1.69
C ALA A 93 -2.23 -14.15 0.23
N GLN A 94 -1.10 -13.50 -0.06
CA GLN A 94 -0.49 -13.43 -1.38
C GLN A 94 0.99 -13.79 -1.26
N THR A 95 1.53 -14.53 -2.23
CA THR A 95 2.96 -14.84 -2.32
C THR A 95 3.60 -14.05 -3.45
N TYR A 96 4.93 -14.10 -3.55
CA TYR A 96 5.70 -13.43 -4.58
C TYR A 96 6.16 -14.39 -5.68
N ASP A 97 5.61 -15.60 -5.73
CA ASP A 97 6.11 -16.68 -6.58
C ASP A 97 5.92 -16.39 -8.06
N VAL A 98 4.79 -15.83 -8.49
CA VAL A 98 4.58 -15.50 -9.91
C VAL A 98 5.46 -14.33 -10.35
N LEU A 99 5.70 -13.34 -9.47
CA LEU A 99 6.65 -12.27 -9.75
C LEU A 99 8.05 -12.82 -10.00
N LYS A 100 8.50 -13.76 -9.17
CA LYS A 100 9.81 -14.41 -9.30
C LYS A 100 9.87 -15.36 -10.50
N ASN A 101 8.97 -16.34 -10.56
CA ASN A 101 9.05 -17.49 -11.45
C ASN A 101 8.51 -17.21 -12.85
N THR A 102 7.58 -16.27 -13.01
CA THR A 102 6.96 -15.94 -14.30
C THR A 102 7.47 -14.62 -14.86
N HIS A 103 7.68 -13.60 -14.01
CA HIS A 103 8.09 -12.27 -14.47
C HIS A 103 9.59 -11.98 -14.30
N GLY A 104 10.36 -12.86 -13.65
CA GLY A 104 11.80 -12.68 -13.49
C GLY A 104 12.17 -11.48 -12.62
N VAL A 105 11.36 -11.18 -11.60
CA VAL A 105 11.68 -10.21 -10.55
C VAL A 105 12.56 -10.90 -9.49
N GLU A 106 13.70 -10.32 -9.15
CA GLU A 106 14.47 -10.78 -7.99
C GLU A 106 13.77 -10.29 -6.71
N VAL A 107 13.21 -11.20 -5.93
CA VAL A 107 12.55 -10.85 -4.65
C VAL A 107 13.52 -11.12 -3.51
N ILE A 108 13.86 -10.07 -2.76
CA ILE A 108 14.71 -10.14 -1.58
C ILE A 108 13.84 -9.93 -0.34
N HIS A 109 13.79 -10.97 0.50
CA HIS A 109 13.12 -10.90 1.80
C HIS A 109 14.03 -10.26 2.85
N ASP A 110 14.10 -8.93 2.80
CA ASP A 110 14.87 -8.11 3.73
C ASP A 110 14.19 -6.73 3.88
N THR A 111 14.62 -5.94 4.85
CA THR A 111 14.14 -4.58 5.10
C THR A 111 15.12 -3.57 4.52
N ALA A 112 14.65 -2.62 3.70
CA ALA A 112 15.44 -1.43 3.34
C ALA A 112 15.56 -0.52 4.57
N THR A 113 16.79 -0.17 4.97
CA THR A 113 17.07 0.64 6.16
C THR A 113 17.60 2.03 5.82
N GLU A 114 18.15 2.21 4.62
CA GLU A 114 18.69 3.49 4.17
C GLU A 114 18.53 3.62 2.65
N ILE A 115 18.21 4.82 2.19
CA ILE A 115 18.24 5.20 0.77
C ILE A 115 19.25 6.34 0.63
N ASP A 116 20.35 6.06 -0.06
CA ASP A 116 21.31 7.08 -0.46
C ASP A 116 20.93 7.58 -1.86
N ALA A 117 20.21 8.70 -1.88
CA ALA A 117 19.75 9.33 -3.11
C ALA A 117 20.91 9.90 -3.95
N ALA A 118 22.00 10.32 -3.32
CA ALA A 118 23.14 10.91 -4.03
C ALA A 118 23.97 9.84 -4.76
N ASN A 119 24.16 8.68 -4.14
CA ASN A 119 24.93 7.57 -4.70
C ASN A 119 24.07 6.48 -5.35
N HIS A 120 22.76 6.72 -5.49
CA HIS A 120 21.80 5.81 -6.08
C HIS A 120 21.86 4.38 -5.50
N SER A 121 21.77 4.27 -4.17
CA SER A 121 21.76 2.97 -3.48
C SER A 121 20.70 2.82 -2.40
N VAL A 122 20.34 1.56 -2.12
CA VAL A 122 19.53 1.14 -0.98
C VAL A 122 20.34 0.17 -0.13
N THR A 123 20.49 0.47 1.16
CA THR A 123 21.10 -0.44 2.14
C THR A 123 20.00 -1.28 2.77
N LEU A 124 20.24 -2.59 2.83
CA LEU A 124 19.34 -3.54 3.49
C LEU A 124 19.82 -3.86 4.90
N LYS A 125 18.91 -4.28 5.77
CA LYS A 125 19.23 -4.66 7.15
C LYS A 125 20.26 -5.78 7.23
N GLY A 126 20.27 -6.72 6.26
CA GLY A 126 21.28 -7.76 6.13
C GLY A 126 22.66 -7.28 5.67
N GLY A 127 22.86 -5.98 5.42
CA GLY A 127 24.12 -5.35 5.01
C GLY A 127 24.37 -5.33 3.50
N LYS A 128 23.51 -5.95 2.68
CA LYS A 128 23.59 -5.84 1.21
C LYS A 128 23.26 -4.42 0.79
N VAL A 129 24.05 -3.87 -0.13
CA VAL A 129 23.79 -2.57 -0.77
C VAL A 129 23.39 -2.82 -2.22
N LEU A 130 22.21 -2.34 -2.61
CA LEU A 130 21.68 -2.42 -3.97
C LEU A 130 21.90 -1.09 -4.67
N LYS A 131 22.59 -1.08 -5.81
CA LYS A 131 22.63 0.09 -6.71
C LYS A 131 21.37 0.11 -7.57
N TYR A 132 20.99 1.27 -8.08
CA TYR A 132 19.87 1.40 -9.00
C TYR A 132 20.10 2.51 -10.02
N ASP A 133 19.49 2.38 -11.20
CA ASP A 133 19.32 3.50 -12.13
C ASP A 133 18.06 4.31 -11.78
N ARG A 134 17.02 3.61 -11.33
CA ARG A 134 15.80 4.22 -10.75
C ARG A 134 15.29 3.40 -9.56
N LEU A 135 14.68 4.09 -8.60
CA LEU A 135 14.13 3.49 -7.38
C LEU A 135 12.62 3.71 -7.33
N VAL A 136 11.85 2.68 -6.97
CA VAL A 136 10.43 2.82 -6.60
C VAL A 136 10.30 2.59 -5.10
N VAL A 137 9.68 3.54 -4.40
CA VAL A 137 9.44 3.53 -2.95
C VAL A 137 7.93 3.44 -2.71
N SER A 138 7.46 2.29 -2.24
CA SER A 138 6.05 1.99 -1.97
C SER A 138 5.85 1.42 -0.55
N PRO A 139 6.31 2.10 0.52
CA PRO A 139 6.32 1.54 1.88
C PRO A 139 4.96 1.56 2.56
N GLY A 140 3.94 2.15 1.93
CA GLY A 140 2.62 2.32 2.51
C GLY A 140 2.62 3.36 3.63
N ILE A 141 1.92 3.05 4.72
CA ILE A 141 1.74 3.89 5.90
C ILE A 141 2.55 3.38 7.08
N ASP A 142 2.80 4.28 8.02
CA ASP A 142 3.09 3.96 9.40
C ASP A 142 2.07 4.63 10.33
N PHE A 143 2.15 4.35 11.63
CA PHE A 143 1.20 4.83 12.62
C PHE A 143 1.84 5.83 13.57
N ASP A 144 1.08 6.86 13.90
CA ASP A 144 1.42 7.78 14.99
C ASP A 144 0.77 7.28 16.28
N TYR A 145 1.39 6.28 16.91
CA TYR A 145 0.85 5.63 18.10
C TYR A 145 0.73 6.60 19.29
N ASP A 146 1.64 7.58 19.37
CA ASP A 146 1.70 8.57 20.45
C ASP A 146 0.66 9.68 20.29
N ALA A 147 -0.07 9.73 19.17
CA ALA A 147 -1.10 10.74 18.93
C ALA A 147 -2.35 10.59 19.81
N ILE A 148 -2.50 9.45 20.49
CA ILE A 148 -3.61 9.17 21.40
C ILE A 148 -3.00 8.78 22.75
N GLU A 149 -3.30 9.56 23.79
CA GLU A 149 -2.81 9.26 25.13
C GLU A 149 -3.28 7.86 25.59
N GLY A 150 -2.36 7.09 26.19
CA GLY A 150 -2.61 5.71 26.61
C GLY A 150 -2.56 4.68 25.49
N TYR A 151 -2.32 5.09 24.24
CA TYR A 151 -2.07 4.19 23.12
C TYR A 151 -0.58 4.10 22.80
N SER A 152 -0.14 2.93 22.35
CA SER A 152 1.25 2.66 21.95
C SER A 152 1.28 1.50 20.95
N GLU A 153 2.44 1.24 20.33
CA GLU A 153 2.61 0.08 19.47
C GLU A 153 2.40 -1.25 20.23
N GLU A 154 2.81 -1.31 21.50
CA GLU A 154 2.58 -2.50 22.33
C GLU A 154 1.09 -2.70 22.60
N VAL A 155 0.37 -1.64 22.97
CA VAL A 155 -1.08 -1.68 23.20
C VAL A 155 -1.81 -2.10 21.92
N ALA A 156 -1.40 -1.56 20.77
CA ALA A 156 -1.90 -1.97 19.47
C ALA A 156 -1.70 -3.48 19.24
N ASN A 157 -0.52 -4.00 19.52
CA ASN A 157 -0.17 -5.40 19.24
C ASN A 157 -0.71 -6.42 20.24
N THR A 158 -1.36 -5.98 21.32
CA THR A 158 -1.78 -6.88 22.41
C THR A 158 -3.23 -6.68 22.86
N VAL A 159 -3.69 -5.44 23.05
CA VAL A 159 -4.98 -5.15 23.72
C VAL A 159 -5.98 -4.47 22.79
N MET A 160 -5.57 -3.42 22.08
CA MET A 160 -6.47 -2.60 21.26
C MET A 160 -5.96 -2.52 19.81
N PRO A 161 -6.09 -3.59 19.01
CA PRO A 161 -5.53 -3.66 17.67
C PRO A 161 -6.12 -2.60 16.74
N HIS A 162 -5.29 -2.07 15.83
CA HIS A 162 -5.75 -1.22 14.74
C HIS A 162 -6.22 -2.03 13.53
N ALA A 163 -5.62 -3.21 13.27
CA ALA A 163 -5.93 -4.06 12.12
C ALA A 163 -5.95 -3.32 10.77
N TYR A 164 -5.10 -2.30 10.65
CA TYR A 164 -4.95 -1.43 9.47
C TYR A 164 -3.67 -1.71 8.65
N LYS A 165 -2.84 -2.61 9.19
CA LYS A 165 -1.97 -3.53 8.45
C LYS A 165 -2.51 -4.92 8.77
N ALA A 166 -2.83 -5.73 7.75
CA ALA A 166 -3.41 -7.06 7.95
C ALA A 166 -2.35 -8.07 8.42
N GLY A 167 -2.74 -9.33 8.60
CA GLY A 167 -1.90 -10.37 9.19
C GLY A 167 -2.19 -10.50 10.69
N PRO A 168 -1.16 -10.53 11.56
CA PRO A 168 -1.32 -10.78 13.00
C PRO A 168 -2.35 -9.86 13.70
N GLN A 169 -2.42 -8.60 13.29
CA GLN A 169 -3.39 -7.64 13.82
C GLN A 169 -4.85 -7.98 13.46
N THR A 170 -5.09 -8.56 12.27
CA THR A 170 -6.43 -9.02 11.87
C THR A 170 -6.82 -10.27 12.66
N GLU A 171 -5.87 -11.19 12.87
CA GLU A 171 -6.08 -12.39 13.69
C GLU A 171 -6.36 -12.03 15.14
N LEU A 172 -5.61 -11.09 15.72
CA LEU A 172 -5.83 -10.60 17.07
C LEU A 172 -7.24 -10.02 17.23
N LEU A 173 -7.65 -9.13 16.32
CA LEU A 173 -8.99 -8.54 16.36
C LEU A 173 -10.09 -9.59 16.15
N ALA A 174 -9.90 -10.53 15.21
CA ALA A 174 -10.85 -11.64 14.99
C ALA A 174 -11.01 -12.51 16.24
N LYS A 175 -9.90 -12.86 16.89
CA LYS A 175 -9.89 -13.62 18.14
C LYS A 175 -10.63 -12.87 19.26
N GLN A 176 -10.33 -11.58 19.44
CA GLN A 176 -11.02 -10.75 20.42
C GLN A 176 -12.52 -10.70 20.19
N LEU A 177 -12.99 -10.58 18.94
CA LEU A 177 -14.41 -10.62 18.60
C LEU A 177 -15.07 -11.98 18.94
N GLN A 178 -14.36 -13.09 18.73
CA GLN A 178 -14.84 -14.44 19.05
C GLN A 178 -14.96 -14.67 20.55
N GLU A 179 -13.95 -14.21 21.30
CA GLU A 179 -13.85 -14.36 22.76
C GLU A 179 -14.71 -13.35 23.54
N MET A 180 -15.14 -12.26 22.89
CA MET A 180 -16.01 -11.25 23.49
C MET A 180 -17.31 -11.88 24.04
N LYS A 181 -17.73 -11.44 25.23
CA LYS A 181 -19.00 -11.88 25.83
C LYS A 181 -20.17 -11.23 25.11
N ASP A 182 -21.26 -11.97 24.98
CA ASP A 182 -22.50 -11.39 24.47
C ASP A 182 -23.00 -10.30 25.42
N GLY A 183 -23.41 -9.16 24.87
CA GLY A 183 -23.77 -7.96 25.63
C GLY A 183 -22.64 -6.94 25.80
N ASP A 184 -21.37 -7.32 25.60
CA ASP A 184 -20.27 -6.36 25.54
C ASP A 184 -20.27 -5.64 24.18
N ASN A 185 -19.85 -4.37 24.15
CA ASN A 185 -19.83 -3.58 22.92
C ASN A 185 -18.47 -3.60 22.23
N VAL A 186 -18.49 -3.53 20.89
CA VAL A 186 -17.29 -3.29 20.09
C VAL A 186 -17.16 -1.80 19.83
N ILE A 187 -16.02 -1.20 20.15
CA ILE A 187 -15.73 0.21 19.85
C ILE A 187 -14.77 0.28 18.66
N ILE A 188 -15.09 1.11 17.66
CA ILE A 188 -14.21 1.40 16.52
C ILE A 188 -13.90 2.90 16.52
N CYS A 189 -12.62 3.25 16.57
CA CYS A 189 -12.16 4.65 16.62
C CYS A 189 -11.39 5.00 15.34
N PRO A 190 -12.05 5.49 14.27
CA PRO A 190 -11.37 5.95 13.06
C PRO A 190 -10.64 7.30 13.27
N PRO A 191 -9.51 7.54 12.56
CA PRO A 191 -8.76 8.78 12.69
C PRO A 191 -9.36 9.91 11.84
N GLY A 192 -8.73 11.08 11.93
CA GLY A 192 -8.93 12.18 11.00
C GLY A 192 -8.34 11.89 9.61
N ASN A 193 -8.65 12.75 8.64
CA ASN A 193 -8.06 12.68 7.30
C ASN A 193 -6.65 13.31 7.27
N PRO A 194 -5.77 12.89 6.35
CA PRO A 194 -5.90 11.73 5.46
C PRO A 194 -5.53 10.41 6.13
N PHE A 195 -6.17 9.31 5.71
CA PHE A 195 -5.82 7.94 6.13
C PHE A 195 -6.12 6.92 5.01
N ARG A 196 -5.54 5.73 5.11
CA ARG A 196 -5.74 4.59 4.21
C ARG A 196 -7.22 4.20 4.16
N CYS A 197 -7.71 3.91 2.98
CA CYS A 197 -9.06 3.42 2.69
C CYS A 197 -10.15 4.13 3.51
N PRO A 198 -10.56 5.36 3.12
CA PRO A 198 -11.55 6.13 3.86
C PRO A 198 -12.84 5.39 4.23
N PRO A 199 -13.45 4.50 3.41
CA PRO A 199 -14.65 3.76 3.82
C PRO A 199 -14.38 2.54 4.71
N GLY A 200 -13.11 2.16 4.92
CA GLY A 200 -12.70 0.93 5.60
C GLY A 200 -13.23 0.74 7.03
N PRO A 201 -13.27 1.76 7.90
CA PRO A 201 -13.79 1.62 9.27
C PRO A 201 -15.30 1.35 9.30
N TYR A 202 -16.04 1.88 8.33
CA TYR A 202 -17.50 1.76 8.26
C TYR A 202 -17.91 0.43 7.62
N GLU A 203 -17.13 -0.08 6.66
CA GLU A 203 -17.23 -1.48 6.23
C GLU A 203 -16.95 -2.42 7.40
N ARG A 204 -15.88 -2.15 8.19
CA ARG A 204 -15.57 -2.94 9.39
C ARG A 204 -16.74 -2.95 10.36
N ALA A 205 -17.31 -1.79 10.68
CA ALA A 205 -18.49 -1.71 11.53
C ALA A 205 -19.66 -2.57 10.99
N SER A 206 -19.89 -2.51 9.68
CA SER A 206 -20.95 -3.28 9.03
C SER A 206 -20.74 -4.79 9.15
N LEU A 207 -19.53 -5.28 8.85
CA LEU A 207 -19.23 -6.72 8.88
C LEU A 207 -19.04 -7.27 10.31
N VAL A 208 -18.56 -6.45 11.24
CA VAL A 208 -18.60 -6.79 12.66
C VAL A 208 -20.04 -6.86 13.14
N ALA A 209 -20.90 -5.89 12.82
CA ALA A 209 -22.33 -5.96 13.18
C ALA A 209 -23.02 -7.20 12.58
N ASN A 210 -22.67 -7.58 11.35
CA ASN A 210 -23.13 -8.83 10.75
C ASN A 210 -22.70 -10.07 11.57
N TYR A 211 -21.47 -10.08 12.08
CA TYR A 211 -20.98 -11.13 12.97
C TYR A 211 -21.72 -11.13 14.31
N LEU A 212 -21.86 -9.96 14.96
CA LEU A 212 -22.54 -9.81 16.25
C LEU A 212 -24.00 -10.22 16.16
N LYS A 213 -24.74 -9.78 15.14
CA LYS A 213 -26.15 -10.16 14.93
C LYS A 213 -26.38 -11.68 14.94
N LYS A 214 -25.39 -12.46 14.48
CA LYS A 214 -25.46 -13.93 14.43
C LYS A 214 -24.95 -14.61 15.70
N ASN A 215 -23.92 -14.05 16.34
CA ASN A 215 -23.15 -14.76 17.38
C ASN A 215 -23.23 -14.12 18.77
N LYS A 216 -23.52 -12.81 18.84
CA LYS A 216 -23.55 -11.96 20.04
C LYS A 216 -24.70 -10.94 19.91
N PRO A 217 -25.96 -11.38 19.85
CA PRO A 217 -27.09 -10.52 19.47
C PRO A 217 -27.41 -9.40 20.47
N ASN A 218 -26.88 -9.45 21.70
CA ASN A 218 -27.05 -8.40 22.71
C ASN A 218 -25.94 -7.34 22.64
N SER A 219 -24.94 -7.53 21.79
CA SER A 219 -23.83 -6.60 21.57
C SER A 219 -24.14 -5.58 20.47
N LYS A 220 -23.53 -4.40 20.53
CA LYS A 220 -23.53 -3.40 19.44
C LYS A 220 -22.12 -2.95 19.05
N VAL A 221 -22.04 -2.32 17.88
CA VAL A 221 -20.87 -1.57 17.43
C VAL A 221 -21.07 -0.09 17.73
N ILE A 222 -20.09 0.55 18.37
CA ILE A 222 -20.05 1.99 18.60
C ILE A 222 -18.86 2.57 17.85
N ILE A 223 -19.12 3.46 16.91
CA ILE A 223 -18.10 4.18 16.16
C ILE A 223 -17.90 5.55 16.80
N LEU A 224 -16.71 5.79 17.34
CA LEU A 224 -16.29 7.07 17.92
C LEU A 224 -15.44 7.81 16.90
N ASP A 225 -16.09 8.66 16.10
CA ASP A 225 -15.46 9.32 14.98
C ASP A 225 -15.05 10.75 15.33
N THR A 226 -13.80 11.11 15.03
CA THR A 226 -13.32 12.50 15.15
C THR A 226 -13.86 13.41 14.02
N LYS A 227 -14.46 12.83 12.98
CA LYS A 227 -14.98 13.54 11.80
C LYS A 227 -16.48 13.80 11.91
N GLU A 228 -16.94 14.82 11.18
CA GLU A 228 -18.36 15.18 11.07
C GLU A 228 -19.09 14.44 9.96
N LYS A 229 -18.34 13.93 8.97
CA LYS A 229 -18.85 13.18 7.83
C LYS A 229 -17.85 12.13 7.41
N PHE A 230 -18.33 11.08 6.76
CA PHE A 230 -17.48 10.03 6.25
C PHE A 230 -17.83 9.53 4.84
N SER A 231 -16.90 8.78 4.24
CA SER A 231 -17.05 8.27 2.88
C SER A 231 -18.25 7.35 2.75
N LYS A 232 -19.12 7.62 1.76
CA LYS A 232 -20.37 6.87 1.51
C LYS A 232 -21.37 6.88 2.68
N GLN A 233 -21.35 7.91 3.54
CA GLN A 233 -22.19 7.97 4.75
C GLN A 233 -23.68 7.69 4.50
N GLY A 234 -24.29 8.30 3.49
CA GLY A 234 -25.71 8.04 3.16
C GLY A 234 -25.99 6.58 2.81
N LEU A 235 -25.10 5.95 2.03
CA LEU A 235 -25.24 4.54 1.63
C LEU A 235 -25.05 3.59 2.81
N PHE A 236 -24.06 3.86 3.66
CA PHE A 236 -23.81 3.06 4.87
C PHE A 236 -24.97 3.19 5.86
N THR A 237 -25.40 4.40 6.18
CA THR A 237 -26.51 4.64 7.13
C THR A 237 -27.81 3.99 6.65
N LYS A 238 -28.19 4.16 5.37
CA LYS A 238 -29.34 3.46 4.77
C LYS A 238 -29.20 1.93 4.88
N GLY A 239 -28.01 1.40 4.60
CA GLY A 239 -27.73 -0.03 4.72
C GLY A 239 -27.78 -0.54 6.16
N TRP A 240 -27.31 0.26 7.13
CA TRP A 240 -27.34 -0.07 8.56
C TRP A 240 -28.75 -0.10 9.11
N GLU A 241 -29.55 0.94 8.82
CA GLU A 241 -30.97 0.98 9.19
C GLU A 241 -31.70 -0.28 8.70
N ARG A 242 -31.45 -0.66 7.45
CA ARG A 242 -32.09 -1.82 6.83
C ARG A 242 -31.63 -3.16 7.41
N LEU A 243 -30.32 -3.35 7.58
CA LEU A 243 -29.74 -4.67 7.91
C LEU A 243 -29.58 -4.90 9.41
N TYR A 244 -29.36 -3.84 10.17
CA TYR A 244 -28.86 -3.89 11.54
C TYR A 244 -29.71 -3.08 12.52
N GLY A 245 -30.59 -2.17 12.07
CA GLY A 245 -31.34 -1.30 12.97
C GLY A 245 -30.40 -0.55 13.90
N ASP A 246 -30.61 -0.68 15.22
CA ASP A 246 -29.83 0.03 16.25
C ASP A 246 -28.49 -0.66 16.64
N LEU A 247 -28.09 -1.74 15.96
CA LEU A 247 -26.85 -2.48 16.27
C LEU A 247 -25.57 -1.67 15.99
N ILE A 248 -25.66 -0.60 15.19
CA ILE A 248 -24.52 0.28 14.90
C ILE A 248 -24.86 1.69 15.34
N GLU A 249 -24.08 2.21 16.28
CA GLU A 249 -24.13 3.58 16.75
C GLU A 249 -22.94 4.35 16.18
N TRP A 250 -23.18 5.43 15.42
CA TRP A 250 -22.12 6.32 14.95
C TRP A 250 -22.22 7.68 15.64
N ARG A 251 -21.13 8.11 16.27
CA ARG A 251 -21.00 9.44 16.88
C ARG A 251 -20.03 10.26 16.06
N ALA A 252 -20.53 11.36 15.51
CA ALA A 252 -19.69 12.40 14.90
C ALA A 252 -18.80 13.08 15.94
N GLY A 253 -17.75 13.77 15.49
CA GLY A 253 -16.81 14.50 16.35
C GLY A 253 -17.53 15.45 17.31
N SER A 254 -18.43 16.27 16.78
CA SER A 254 -19.29 17.20 17.51
C SER A 254 -20.32 16.56 18.44
N ALA A 255 -20.60 15.27 18.26
CA ALA A 255 -21.56 14.49 19.04
C ALA A 255 -20.90 13.49 20.02
N GLY A 256 -19.67 13.79 20.45
CA GLY A 256 -18.92 12.96 21.40
C GLY A 256 -18.20 11.77 20.76
N GLY A 257 -17.99 11.78 19.45
CA GLY A 257 -17.17 10.80 18.74
C GLY A 257 -15.67 11.05 18.86
N LYS A 258 -15.25 12.28 19.18
CA LYS A 258 -13.83 12.60 19.34
C LYS A 258 -13.25 11.91 20.58
N ILE A 259 -12.28 11.02 20.34
CA ILE A 259 -11.53 10.35 21.40
C ILE A 259 -10.38 11.25 21.89
N VAL A 260 -10.07 11.18 23.19
CA VAL A 260 -9.02 11.95 23.85
C VAL A 260 -7.87 11.03 24.25
N SER A 261 -8.21 9.93 24.93
CA SER A 261 -7.27 8.94 25.41
C SER A 261 -7.93 7.56 25.46
N VAL A 262 -7.12 6.52 25.66
CA VAL A 262 -7.59 5.16 25.90
C VAL A 262 -6.99 4.61 27.19
N ASP A 263 -7.72 3.72 27.86
CA ASP A 263 -7.26 2.99 29.03
C ASP A 263 -7.33 1.49 28.72
N PRO A 264 -6.20 0.87 28.32
CA PRO A 264 -6.14 -0.56 28.00
C PRO A 264 -6.43 -1.48 29.18
N ALA A 265 -6.12 -1.04 30.41
CA ALA A 265 -6.34 -1.87 31.60
C ALA A 265 -7.84 -1.98 31.93
N ASN A 266 -8.59 -0.90 31.75
CA ASN A 266 -10.02 -0.86 32.03
C ASN A 266 -10.91 -1.10 30.80
N MET A 267 -10.32 -1.25 29.61
CA MET A 267 -11.01 -1.35 28.32
C MET A 267 -12.00 -0.19 28.11
N THR A 268 -11.49 1.03 28.23
CA THR A 268 -12.29 2.25 28.02
C THR A 268 -11.64 3.21 27.04
N VAL A 269 -12.48 3.95 26.33
CA VAL A 269 -12.10 5.09 25.48
C VAL A 269 -12.66 6.36 26.10
N GLN A 270 -11.80 7.35 26.35
CA GLN A 270 -12.21 8.64 26.89
C GLN A 270 -12.69 9.55 25.76
N THR A 271 -13.88 10.12 25.93
CA THR A 271 -14.46 11.13 25.02
C THR A 271 -14.85 12.37 25.81
N ALA A 272 -15.17 13.46 25.11
CA ALA A 272 -15.70 14.67 25.74
C ALA A 272 -17.03 14.42 26.51
N ASN A 273 -17.77 13.38 26.14
CA ASN A 273 -19.05 13.02 26.78
C ASN A 273 -18.88 11.96 27.88
N GLY A 274 -17.63 11.66 28.28
CA GLY A 274 -17.29 10.68 29.29
C GLY A 274 -16.71 9.37 28.73
N PRO A 275 -16.35 8.43 29.61
CA PRO A 275 -15.75 7.16 29.23
C PRO A 275 -16.76 6.24 28.53
N VAL A 276 -16.33 5.58 27.46
CA VAL A 276 -17.07 4.54 26.75
C VAL A 276 -16.35 3.22 26.95
N LYS A 277 -17.02 2.25 27.58
CA LYS A 277 -16.47 0.91 27.84
C LYS A 277 -16.79 -0.04 26.69
N GLY A 278 -15.81 -0.85 26.28
CA GLY A 278 -15.95 -1.88 25.24
C GLY A 278 -15.42 -3.23 25.70
N GLY A 279 -15.99 -4.33 25.21
CA GLY A 279 -15.37 -5.65 25.32
C GLY A 279 -14.26 -5.85 24.30
N VAL A 280 -14.35 -5.15 23.16
CA VAL A 280 -13.31 -5.08 22.13
C VAL A 280 -13.17 -3.62 21.69
N ILE A 281 -11.95 -3.12 21.59
CA ILE A 281 -11.68 -1.74 21.18
C ILE A 281 -10.68 -1.76 20.01
N ASN A 282 -11.15 -1.36 18.84
CA ASN A 282 -10.36 -1.19 17.63
C ASN A 282 -9.99 0.29 17.46
N VAL A 283 -8.77 0.65 17.88
CA VAL A 283 -8.23 2.01 17.72
C VAL A 283 -7.47 2.12 16.42
N ILE A 284 -7.87 3.00 15.51
CA ILE A 284 -7.14 3.25 14.28
C ILE A 284 -6.43 4.60 14.45
N PRO A 285 -5.13 4.63 14.79
CA PRO A 285 -4.43 5.87 15.06
C PRO A 285 -4.25 6.70 13.77
N PRO A 286 -3.97 8.00 13.90
CA PRO A 286 -3.48 8.82 12.79
C PRO A 286 -2.31 8.14 12.08
N GLN A 287 -2.23 8.36 10.77
CA GLN A 287 -1.28 7.68 9.91
C GLN A 287 -0.26 8.66 9.37
N LYS A 288 0.97 8.18 9.26
CA LYS A 288 2.10 8.88 8.65
C LYS A 288 2.67 8.05 7.50
N VAL A 289 3.60 8.60 6.75
CA VAL A 289 4.28 7.85 5.70
C VAL A 289 5.05 6.66 6.30
N GLY A 290 5.23 5.57 5.53
CA GLY A 290 6.13 4.49 5.91
C GLY A 290 7.55 4.99 6.22
N LYS A 291 8.13 4.52 7.34
CA LYS A 291 9.38 5.01 7.94
C LYS A 291 10.53 5.24 6.95
N ILE A 292 10.80 4.30 6.04
CA ILE A 292 11.91 4.43 5.08
C ILE A 292 11.80 5.66 4.17
N ALA A 293 10.58 6.11 3.84
CA ALA A 293 10.41 7.32 3.04
C ALA A 293 10.60 8.60 3.86
N LEU A 294 10.26 8.56 5.17
CA LEU A 294 10.56 9.66 6.09
C LEU A 294 12.08 9.79 6.28
N ASP A 295 12.74 8.68 6.62
CA ASP A 295 14.19 8.64 6.88
C ASP A 295 15.01 9.03 5.65
N ALA A 296 14.53 8.70 4.45
CA ALA A 296 15.16 9.06 3.18
C ALA A 296 14.90 10.52 2.73
N GLY A 297 14.26 11.34 3.56
CA GLY A 297 14.00 12.75 3.23
C GLY A 297 12.98 12.94 2.09
N LEU A 298 12.11 11.96 1.81
CA LEU A 298 11.16 12.02 0.69
C LEU A 298 9.86 12.75 1.02
N THR A 299 9.72 13.34 2.22
CA THR A 299 8.48 13.98 2.67
C THR A 299 8.58 15.51 2.69
N ASN A 300 7.43 16.18 2.56
CA ASN A 300 7.31 17.62 2.82
C ASN A 300 6.68 17.88 4.20
N GLU A 301 6.34 19.15 4.48
CA GLU A 301 5.71 19.61 5.74
C GLU A 301 4.40 18.88 6.10
N SER A 302 3.70 18.31 5.13
CA SER A 302 2.49 17.50 5.39
C SER A 302 2.78 16.11 5.94
N GLY A 303 4.06 15.69 5.95
CA GLY A 303 4.49 14.34 6.32
C GLY A 303 4.30 13.28 5.23
N TRP A 304 3.91 13.68 4.01
CA TRP A 304 3.72 12.79 2.85
C TRP A 304 4.66 13.18 1.71
N CYS A 305 4.82 12.28 0.72
CA CYS A 305 5.82 12.45 -0.34
C CYS A 305 5.27 13.24 -1.54
N PRO A 306 5.77 14.46 -1.82
CA PRO A 306 5.42 15.18 -3.03
C PRO A 306 6.05 14.51 -4.26
N VAL A 307 5.26 14.38 -5.32
CA VAL A 307 5.67 13.68 -6.55
C VAL A 307 5.25 14.45 -7.79
N ASN A 308 6.02 14.28 -8.86
CA ASN A 308 5.63 14.65 -10.20
C ASN A 308 4.36 13.86 -10.58
N PRO A 309 3.25 14.51 -10.95
CA PRO A 309 1.99 13.82 -11.16
C PRO A 309 1.94 12.99 -12.45
N ILE A 310 2.92 13.12 -13.34
CA ILE A 310 3.06 12.30 -14.56
C ILE A 310 3.81 11.00 -14.25
N THR A 311 4.97 11.12 -13.59
CA THR A 311 5.94 10.02 -13.44
C THR A 311 5.97 9.39 -12.06
N PHE A 312 5.33 10.02 -11.07
CA PHE A 312 5.47 9.75 -9.64
C PHE A 312 6.91 9.89 -9.12
N GLU A 313 7.81 10.52 -9.89
CA GLU A 313 9.16 10.85 -9.43
C GLU A 313 9.08 11.88 -8.29
N SER A 314 9.84 11.69 -7.22
CA SER A 314 9.93 12.60 -6.10
C SER A 314 10.34 13.99 -6.61
N THR A 315 9.68 15.03 -6.11
CA THR A 315 10.09 16.41 -6.38
C THR A 315 11.31 16.83 -5.56
N ILE A 316 11.78 15.97 -4.65
CA ILE A 316 12.90 16.22 -3.75
C ILE A 316 14.17 15.52 -4.25
N HIS A 317 14.05 14.25 -4.64
CA HIS A 317 15.18 13.43 -5.09
C HIS A 317 14.92 12.82 -6.48
N PRO A 318 15.55 13.35 -7.56
CA PRO A 318 15.44 12.78 -8.90
C PRO A 318 15.86 11.31 -8.96
N GLY A 319 15.24 10.51 -9.82
CA GLY A 319 15.50 9.08 -9.95
C GLY A 319 14.76 8.20 -8.94
N ILE A 320 14.15 8.78 -7.90
CA ILE A 320 13.32 8.06 -6.92
C ILE A 320 11.85 8.34 -7.22
N HIS A 321 11.01 7.29 -7.31
CA HIS A 321 9.58 7.38 -7.55
C HIS A 321 8.81 6.91 -6.32
N VAL A 322 7.85 7.70 -5.83
CA VAL A 322 7.05 7.35 -4.64
C VAL A 322 5.60 7.09 -5.03
N ILE A 323 5.06 5.93 -4.66
CA ILE A 323 3.70 5.50 -5.04
C ILE A 323 2.91 4.92 -3.86
N GLY A 324 1.61 4.72 -4.09
CA GLY A 324 0.69 4.19 -3.10
C GLY A 324 0.40 5.22 -2.01
N ASP A 325 0.09 4.72 -0.82
CA ASP A 325 -0.33 5.56 0.30
C ASP A 325 0.73 6.60 0.70
N ALA A 326 2.01 6.36 0.42
CA ALA A 326 3.08 7.30 0.75
C ALA A 326 3.04 8.60 -0.07
N SER A 327 2.47 8.56 -1.27
CA SER A 327 2.48 9.67 -2.23
C SER A 327 1.38 10.72 -1.97
N ILE A 328 1.64 11.94 -2.41
CA ILE A 328 0.65 13.00 -2.59
C ILE A 328 0.12 12.92 -4.03
N ALA A 329 -0.96 12.18 -4.23
CA ALA A 329 -1.52 11.85 -5.55
C ALA A 329 -2.78 12.66 -5.91
N GLY A 330 -2.82 13.95 -5.51
CA GLY A 330 -3.95 14.83 -5.74
C GLY A 330 -5.26 14.27 -5.18
N ALA A 331 -6.29 14.18 -6.01
CA ALA A 331 -7.62 13.70 -5.62
C ALA A 331 -7.72 12.18 -5.39
N MET A 332 -6.69 11.39 -5.67
CA MET A 332 -6.76 9.94 -5.50
C MET A 332 -6.75 9.54 -4.01
N PRO A 333 -7.61 8.60 -3.57
CA PRO A 333 -7.59 8.10 -2.21
C PRO A 333 -6.40 7.17 -1.98
N LYS A 334 -5.88 7.15 -0.74
CA LYS A 334 -4.89 6.17 -0.27
C LYS A 334 -5.52 4.77 -0.21
N SER A 335 -5.45 4.00 -1.29
CA SER A 335 -6.17 2.73 -1.46
C SER A 335 -5.39 1.73 -2.32
N GLY A 336 -5.74 0.44 -2.22
CA GLY A 336 -5.08 -0.60 -3.01
C GLY A 336 -5.24 -0.41 -4.53
N PHE A 337 -6.43 0.01 -4.99
CA PHE A 337 -6.65 0.24 -6.42
C PHE A 337 -5.89 1.47 -6.92
N ALA A 338 -5.92 2.59 -6.17
CA ALA A 338 -5.09 3.74 -6.50
C ALA A 338 -3.60 3.36 -6.56
N ALA A 339 -3.08 2.65 -5.56
CA ALA A 339 -1.68 2.22 -5.52
C ALA A 339 -1.30 1.35 -6.74
N SER A 340 -2.16 0.40 -7.14
CA SER A 340 -1.92 -0.40 -8.33
C SER A 340 -1.96 0.44 -9.62
N SER A 341 -2.93 1.35 -9.75
CA SER A 341 -3.03 2.27 -10.88
C SER A 341 -1.78 3.15 -11.01
N GLN A 342 -1.27 3.66 -9.88
CA GLN A 342 -0.04 4.45 -9.81
C GLN A 342 1.19 3.60 -10.14
N GLY A 343 1.25 2.36 -9.66
CA GLY A 343 2.32 1.41 -9.98
C GLY A 343 2.46 1.15 -11.47
N LYS A 344 1.34 1.00 -12.19
CA LYS A 344 1.33 0.81 -13.67
C LYS A 344 1.83 2.05 -14.41
N VAL A 345 1.35 3.23 -14.02
CA VAL A 345 1.79 4.52 -14.60
C VAL A 345 3.28 4.76 -14.36
N THR A 346 3.75 4.45 -13.16
CA THR A 346 5.15 4.60 -12.76
C THR A 346 6.04 3.64 -13.52
N ALA A 347 5.63 2.38 -13.67
CA ALA A 347 6.32 1.39 -14.50
C ALA A 347 6.49 1.88 -15.94
N ALA A 348 5.39 2.35 -16.57
CA ALA A 348 5.44 2.88 -17.93
C ALA A 348 6.34 4.12 -18.05
N SER A 349 6.32 5.00 -17.04
CA SER A 349 7.18 6.19 -17.01
C SER A 349 8.66 5.83 -16.87
N ILE A 350 9.01 4.92 -15.96
CA ILE A 350 10.37 4.42 -15.76
C ILE A 350 10.93 3.81 -17.04
N VAL A 351 10.16 2.94 -17.71
CA VAL A 351 10.57 2.30 -18.96
C VAL A 351 10.83 3.34 -20.06
N ARG A 352 9.92 4.31 -20.23
CA ARG A 352 10.11 5.39 -21.22
C ARG A 352 11.34 6.25 -20.92
N LEU A 353 11.52 6.65 -19.66
CA LEU A 353 12.68 7.44 -19.24
C LEU A 353 13.98 6.67 -19.49
N MET A 354 14.00 5.39 -19.18
CA MET A 354 15.14 4.51 -19.46
C MET A 354 15.40 4.38 -20.96
N GLN A 355 14.39 4.45 -21.81
CA GLN A 355 14.52 4.42 -23.27
C GLN A 355 14.82 5.80 -23.89
N GLY A 356 15.04 6.85 -23.07
CA GLY A 356 15.25 8.22 -23.54
C GLY A 356 13.99 8.85 -24.14
N MET A 357 12.81 8.31 -23.85
CA MET A 357 11.52 8.81 -24.32
C MET A 357 10.83 9.68 -23.27
N VAL A 358 10.01 10.62 -23.74
CA VAL A 358 9.18 11.46 -22.87
C VAL A 358 8.04 10.63 -22.26
N PRO A 359 7.83 10.71 -20.92
CA PRO A 359 6.66 10.13 -20.25
C PRO A 359 5.35 10.68 -20.80
N ALA A 360 4.35 9.82 -20.95
CA ALA A 360 3.02 10.23 -21.37
C ALA A 360 2.17 10.70 -20.16
N PRO A 361 1.25 11.66 -20.34
CA PRO A 361 0.28 12.00 -19.31
C PRO A 361 -0.49 10.77 -18.81
N PRO A 362 -0.73 10.65 -17.50
CA PRO A 362 -1.31 9.44 -16.94
C PRO A 362 -2.83 9.40 -17.09
N SER A 363 -3.38 8.19 -17.18
CA SER A 363 -4.78 7.89 -16.93
C SER A 363 -4.85 7.00 -15.70
N LEU A 364 -5.60 7.43 -14.68
CA LEU A 364 -5.63 6.79 -13.37
C LEU A 364 -7.07 6.45 -13.01
N VAL A 365 -7.26 5.39 -12.22
CA VAL A 365 -8.58 4.94 -11.78
C VAL A 365 -8.53 4.44 -10.35
N ASN A 366 -9.66 4.57 -9.64
CA ASN A 366 -9.87 3.95 -8.34
C ASN A 366 -11.33 3.52 -8.19
N THR A 367 -11.52 2.35 -7.59
CA THR A 367 -12.80 1.93 -7.02
C THR A 367 -12.57 1.37 -5.62
N CYS A 368 -13.36 1.83 -4.65
CA CYS A 368 -13.40 1.26 -3.30
C CYS A 368 -14.79 0.66 -3.03
N TYR A 369 -14.89 -0.65 -3.21
CA TYR A 369 -16.04 -1.43 -2.75
C TYR A 369 -16.06 -1.51 -1.22
N SER A 370 -17.27 -1.61 -0.67
CA SER A 370 -17.51 -1.96 0.73
C SER A 370 -18.70 -2.87 0.82
N LEU A 371 -18.56 -3.93 1.60
CA LEU A 371 -19.65 -4.84 1.90
C LEU A 371 -20.36 -4.38 3.17
N VAL A 372 -21.61 -3.91 3.05
CA VAL A 372 -22.43 -3.58 4.22
C VAL A 372 -22.95 -4.87 4.86
N GLY A 373 -23.31 -5.87 4.05
CA GLY A 373 -23.66 -7.23 4.49
C GLY A 373 -23.42 -8.24 3.37
N PRO A 374 -23.52 -9.57 3.61
CA PRO A 374 -23.06 -10.60 2.66
C PRO A 374 -23.55 -10.50 1.21
N GLY A 375 -24.73 -9.93 0.99
CA GLY A 375 -25.33 -9.64 -0.32
C GLY A 375 -25.69 -8.16 -0.50
N TYR A 376 -25.01 -7.24 0.18
CA TYR A 376 -25.25 -5.81 0.11
C TYR A 376 -23.90 -5.10 -0.06
N GLY A 377 -23.53 -4.81 -1.31
CA GLY A 377 -22.32 -4.10 -1.68
C GLY A 377 -22.61 -2.65 -2.07
N ILE A 378 -21.65 -1.77 -1.79
CA ILE A 378 -21.66 -0.37 -2.22
C ILE A 378 -20.26 0.06 -2.65
N SER A 379 -20.15 0.98 -3.59
CA SER A 379 -18.88 1.44 -4.13
C SER A 379 -18.77 2.96 -4.23
N VAL A 380 -17.52 3.39 -4.35
CA VAL A 380 -17.15 4.71 -4.85
C VAL A 380 -16.10 4.50 -5.93
N ALA A 381 -16.36 4.99 -7.13
CA ALA A 381 -15.48 4.90 -8.28
C ALA A 381 -15.11 6.28 -8.80
N ALA A 382 -13.92 6.43 -9.38
CA ALA A 382 -13.51 7.65 -10.06
C ALA A 382 -12.43 7.35 -11.10
N VAL A 383 -12.51 8.06 -12.23
CA VAL A 383 -11.42 8.18 -13.20
C VAL A 383 -10.75 9.53 -12.99
N TYR A 384 -9.43 9.57 -13.13
CA TYR A 384 -8.63 10.77 -12.88
C TYR A 384 -7.79 11.13 -14.10
N LYS A 385 -7.59 12.44 -14.26
CA LYS A 385 -6.71 13.03 -15.28
C LYS A 385 -5.78 14.05 -14.65
N LEU A 386 -4.70 14.37 -15.36
CA LEU A 386 -3.84 15.50 -15.02
C LEU A 386 -4.45 16.82 -15.53
N THR A 387 -4.37 17.85 -14.70
CA THR A 387 -4.70 19.25 -15.02
C THR A 387 -3.63 20.20 -14.44
N SER A 388 -3.77 21.51 -14.64
CA SER A 388 -2.92 22.52 -13.99
C SER A 388 -2.95 22.41 -12.46
N ASP A 389 -4.05 21.94 -11.90
CA ASP A 389 -4.27 21.83 -10.45
C ASP A 389 -3.80 20.46 -9.90
N GLY A 390 -3.11 19.67 -10.74
CA GLY A 390 -2.66 18.32 -10.41
C GLY A 390 -3.62 17.21 -10.88
N ILE A 391 -3.58 16.07 -10.20
CA ILE A 391 -4.43 14.91 -10.49
C ILE A 391 -5.82 15.17 -9.92
N VAL A 392 -6.82 15.29 -10.79
CA VAL A 392 -8.22 15.58 -10.44
C VAL A 392 -9.16 14.51 -10.97
N SER A 393 -10.31 14.34 -10.31
CA SER A 393 -11.38 13.46 -10.80
C SER A 393 -12.04 14.05 -12.04
N ILE A 394 -12.36 13.21 -13.03
CA ILE A 394 -13.10 13.60 -14.23
C ILE A 394 -14.58 13.71 -13.87
N LYS A 395 -15.14 14.92 -13.99
CA LYS A 395 -16.57 15.16 -13.77
C LYS A 395 -17.43 14.21 -14.62
N GLY A 396 -18.35 13.49 -13.97
CA GLY A 396 -19.25 12.53 -14.62
C GLY A 396 -18.65 11.14 -14.86
N ALA A 397 -17.37 10.89 -14.52
CA ALA A 397 -16.75 9.58 -14.63
C ALA A 397 -16.58 8.94 -13.23
N GLY A 398 -17.40 7.94 -12.94
CA GLY A 398 -17.49 7.30 -11.62
C GLY A 398 -18.65 7.85 -10.80
N GLY A 399 -18.53 7.82 -9.48
CA GLY A 399 -19.58 8.19 -8.55
C GLY A 399 -19.72 7.19 -7.41
N LEU A 400 -20.78 7.38 -6.62
CA LEU A 400 -21.21 6.44 -5.59
C LEU A 400 -22.25 5.50 -6.19
N THR A 401 -22.45 4.33 -5.58
CA THR A 401 -23.71 3.59 -5.74
C THR A 401 -24.90 4.56 -5.61
N PRO A 402 -25.92 4.49 -6.49
CA PRO A 402 -27.11 5.33 -6.35
C PRO A 402 -27.81 5.11 -5.01
N MET A 403 -28.30 6.19 -4.39
CA MET A 403 -29.01 6.10 -3.11
C MET A 403 -30.33 5.33 -3.22
N ASP A 404 -30.89 5.23 -4.43
CA ASP A 404 -32.10 4.50 -4.81
C ASP A 404 -31.81 3.12 -5.41
N ALA A 405 -30.56 2.64 -5.35
CA ALA A 405 -30.20 1.31 -5.85
C ALA A 405 -31.08 0.21 -5.23
N ASP A 406 -31.56 -0.70 -6.08
CA ASP A 406 -32.41 -1.82 -5.69
C ASP A 406 -31.61 -3.03 -5.16
N ASP A 407 -32.32 -4.07 -4.73
CA ASP A 407 -31.71 -5.25 -4.12
C ASP A 407 -30.79 -6.02 -5.07
N ASP A 408 -31.15 -6.08 -6.34
CA ASP A 408 -30.38 -6.78 -7.35
C ASP A 408 -29.07 -6.02 -7.59
N GLN A 409 -29.12 -4.69 -7.74
CA GLN A 409 -27.92 -3.85 -7.89
C GLN A 409 -26.99 -3.96 -6.68
N LEU A 410 -27.52 -3.92 -5.46
CA LEU A 410 -26.72 -4.04 -4.23
C LEU A 410 -26.10 -5.44 -4.08
N SER A 411 -26.83 -6.49 -4.47
CA SER A 411 -26.34 -7.87 -4.49
C SER A 411 -25.26 -8.08 -5.56
N GLU A 412 -25.44 -7.49 -6.74
CA GLU A 412 -24.45 -7.48 -7.81
C GLU A 412 -23.18 -6.76 -7.39
N GLU A 413 -23.26 -5.61 -6.72
CA GLU A 413 -22.08 -4.92 -6.20
C GLU A 413 -21.29 -5.76 -5.18
N ALA A 414 -21.97 -6.54 -4.33
CA ALA A 414 -21.30 -7.48 -3.43
C ALA A 414 -20.54 -8.57 -4.21
N THR A 415 -21.11 -9.02 -5.32
CA THR A 415 -20.48 -9.99 -6.23
C THR A 415 -19.30 -9.37 -6.98
N TYR A 416 -19.47 -8.15 -7.49
CA TYR A 416 -18.41 -7.41 -8.19
C TYR A 416 -17.25 -7.04 -7.25
N ALA A 417 -17.50 -6.81 -5.97
CA ALA A 417 -16.43 -6.64 -5.00
C ALA A 417 -15.52 -7.89 -4.95
N ARG A 418 -16.09 -9.10 -4.93
CA ARG A 418 -15.32 -10.37 -4.97
C ARG A 418 -14.55 -10.50 -6.28
N GLY A 419 -15.21 -10.20 -7.40
CA GLY A 419 -14.57 -10.21 -8.72
C GLY A 419 -13.40 -9.23 -8.81
N TRP A 420 -13.59 -8.00 -8.30
CA TRP A 420 -12.55 -6.99 -8.20
C TRP A 420 -11.36 -7.50 -7.39
N TYR A 421 -11.60 -8.07 -6.20
CA TYR A 421 -10.54 -8.56 -5.32
C TYR A 421 -9.71 -9.65 -6.00
N ASN A 422 -10.38 -10.66 -6.57
CA ASN A 422 -9.68 -11.76 -7.25
C ASN A 422 -8.86 -11.23 -8.44
N ASN A 423 -9.45 -10.34 -9.25
CA ASN A 423 -8.78 -9.79 -10.43
C ASN A 423 -7.61 -8.87 -10.08
N ILE A 424 -7.74 -8.02 -9.06
CA ILE A 424 -6.64 -7.13 -8.66
C ILE A 424 -5.51 -7.92 -7.98
N ALA A 425 -5.83 -8.94 -7.18
CA ALA A 425 -4.82 -9.81 -6.60
C ALA A 425 -4.03 -10.55 -7.69
N GLN A 426 -4.73 -11.19 -8.64
CA GLN A 426 -4.16 -11.86 -9.81
C GLN A 426 -3.33 -10.91 -10.69
N ASP A 427 -3.79 -9.68 -10.89
CA ASP A 427 -3.06 -8.69 -11.67
C ASP A 427 -1.75 -8.26 -11.00
N ILE A 428 -1.67 -8.27 -9.68
CA ILE A 428 -0.52 -7.77 -8.93
C ILE A 428 0.46 -8.90 -8.58
N TRP A 429 0.00 -9.90 -7.84
CA TRP A 429 0.84 -10.97 -7.29
C TRP A 429 0.83 -12.24 -8.13
N GLY A 430 -0.19 -12.40 -8.99
CA GLY A 430 -0.25 -13.45 -10.00
C GLY A 430 -0.99 -14.71 -9.61
#